data_AF-A0A7Y6E4N6-F1
#
_entry.id   AF-A0A7Y6E4N6-F1
#
_cell.length_a   1.000
_cell.length_b   1.000
_cell.length_c   1.000
_cell.angle_alpha   90.00
_cell.angle_beta   90.00
_cell.angle_gamma   90.00
#
_symmetry.space_group_name_H-M   'P 1'
#
loop_
_entity.id
_entity.type
_entity.pdbx_description
1 polymer ?
#
loop_
_entity_poly.entity_id
_entity_poly.type
_entity_poly.pdbx_seq_one_letter_code
_entity_poly.pdbx_strand_id
1 'polypeptide(L)'
;MLVVTEDDFADPNVTVDFPDPRDYDVIVPLGAPWSVDDEATIGAWVGGEIALLRDAVAADIPVLGICFGGQALATALGGGVERAPRPEIGWTPVRSDDPALVSEGPWFQWHF
;
A
#
# COMPACT_ATOMS: atom_id res chain seq x y z
N MET A 1 6.39 -10.71 2.90
CA MET A 1 6.70 -11.31 1.57
C MET A 1 7.32 -10.23 0.71
N LEU A 2 8.29 -10.56 -0.13
CA LEU A 2 8.83 -9.63 -1.12
C LEU A 2 8.20 -9.96 -2.48
N VAL A 3 7.56 -8.98 -3.12
CA VAL A 3 6.85 -9.13 -4.40
C VAL A 3 7.84 -8.96 -5.56
N VAL A 4 8.56 -7.84 -5.59
CA VAL A 4 9.57 -7.52 -6.61
C VAL A 4 10.95 -7.59 -5.97
N THR A 5 11.85 -8.38 -6.55
CA THR A 5 13.23 -8.49 -6.09
C THR A 5 14.10 -7.35 -6.62
N GLU A 6 15.34 -7.25 -6.14
CA GLU A 6 16.29 -6.26 -6.69
C GLU A 6 16.60 -6.51 -8.17
N ASP A 7 16.69 -7.77 -8.59
CA ASP A 7 16.97 -8.15 -9.98
C ASP A 7 15.81 -7.80 -10.92
N ASP A 8 14.58 -7.84 -10.42
CA ASP A 8 13.35 -7.54 -11.17
C ASP A 8 12.99 -6.05 -11.13
N PHE A 9 13.75 -5.21 -10.43
CA PHE A 9 13.37 -3.79 -10.21
C PHE A 9 13.17 -3.01 -11.52
N ALA A 10 13.94 -3.34 -12.56
CA ALA A 10 13.86 -2.69 -13.87
C ALA A 10 12.67 -3.17 -14.72
N ASP A 11 12.13 -4.35 -14.44
CA ASP A 11 10.96 -4.94 -15.10
C ASP A 11 10.08 -5.63 -14.03
N PRO A 12 9.34 -4.84 -13.24
CA PRO A 12 8.71 -5.32 -12.01
C PRO A 12 7.40 -6.08 -12.27
N ASN A 13 7.04 -6.33 -13.54
CA ASN A 13 5.77 -6.93 -13.92
C ASN A 13 5.78 -8.46 -13.77
N VAL A 14 6.11 -8.92 -12.56
CA VAL A 14 6.28 -10.34 -12.22
C VAL A 14 4.96 -10.98 -11.81
N THR A 15 4.84 -12.28 -12.03
CA THR A 15 3.69 -13.07 -11.53
C THR A 15 3.95 -13.50 -10.10
N VAL A 16 2.96 -13.31 -9.23
CA VAL A 16 3.05 -13.59 -7.79
C VAL A 16 1.84 -14.36 -7.33
N ASP A 17 2.09 -15.49 -6.66
CA ASP A 17 1.07 -16.24 -5.93
C ASP A 17 0.98 -15.68 -4.51
N PHE A 18 -0.07 -14.93 -4.22
CA PHE A 18 -0.31 -14.39 -2.88
C PHE A 18 -0.87 -15.46 -1.94
N PRO A 19 -0.44 -15.48 -0.66
CA PRO A 19 -0.89 -16.46 0.33
C PRO A 19 -2.35 -16.19 0.77
N ASP A 20 -2.93 -17.12 1.51
CA ASP A 20 -4.20 -16.88 2.18
C ASP A 20 -4.01 -15.86 3.31
N PRO A 21 -4.78 -14.75 3.36
CA PRO A 21 -4.62 -13.75 4.40
C PRO A 21 -4.92 -14.29 5.80
N ARG A 22 -5.71 -15.37 5.92
CA ARG A 22 -6.09 -15.99 7.20
C ARG A 22 -4.94 -16.75 7.87
N ASP A 23 -3.84 -16.96 7.17
CA ASP A 23 -2.63 -17.55 7.74
C ASP A 23 -1.81 -16.54 8.56
N TYR A 24 -2.27 -15.28 8.68
CA TYR A 24 -1.58 -14.20 9.36
C TYR A 24 -2.46 -13.50 10.39
N ASP A 25 -1.89 -13.12 11.54
CA ASP A 25 -2.59 -12.33 12.56
C ASP A 25 -2.72 -10.83 12.20
N VAL A 26 -1.84 -10.35 11.32
CA VAL A 26 -1.81 -8.94 10.86
C VAL A 26 -1.08 -8.86 9.51
N ILE A 27 -1.56 -7.97 8.64
CA ILE A 27 -0.94 -7.70 7.34
C ILE A 27 -0.52 -6.23 7.27
N VAL A 28 0.73 -5.99 6.87
CA VAL A 28 1.32 -4.65 6.80
C VAL A 28 1.94 -4.43 5.41
N PRO A 29 1.15 -4.05 4.39
CA PRO A 29 1.71 -3.72 3.08
C PRO A 29 2.47 -2.38 3.17
N LEU A 30 3.69 -2.37 2.61
CA LEU A 30 4.64 -1.26 2.72
C LEU A 30 4.62 -0.37 1.47
N GLY A 31 5.57 0.57 1.41
CA GLY A 31 5.77 1.42 0.25
C GLY A 31 6.38 0.68 -0.94
N ALA A 32 6.10 1.19 -2.14
CA ALA A 32 6.69 0.78 -3.40
C ALA A 32 7.01 2.03 -4.24
N PRO A 33 7.99 1.96 -5.17
CA PRO A 33 8.33 3.08 -6.06
C PRO A 33 7.34 3.27 -7.22
N TRP A 34 6.33 2.40 -7.33
CA TRP A 34 5.29 2.45 -8.36
C TRP A 34 3.97 2.97 -7.79
N SER A 35 3.07 3.38 -8.67
CA SER A 35 1.70 3.77 -8.30
C SER A 35 0.76 2.57 -8.41
N VAL A 36 -0.24 2.47 -7.53
CA VAL A 36 -1.20 1.36 -7.53
C VAL A 36 -2.04 1.29 -8.81
N ASP A 37 -2.17 2.41 -9.53
CA ASP A 37 -2.90 2.53 -10.80
C ASP A 37 -2.02 2.29 -12.04
N ASP A 38 -0.73 1.99 -11.88
CA ASP A 38 0.20 1.74 -12.98
C ASP A 38 0.11 0.30 -13.52
N GLU A 39 -1.03 -0.02 -14.15
CA GLU A 39 -1.26 -1.34 -14.75
C GLU A 39 -0.23 -1.72 -15.82
N ALA A 40 0.36 -0.72 -16.49
CA ALA A 40 1.33 -0.97 -17.55
C ALA A 40 2.66 -1.52 -17.00
N THR A 41 3.06 -1.07 -15.81
CA THR A 41 4.33 -1.45 -15.17
C THR A 41 4.17 -2.61 -14.19
N ILE A 42 3.07 -2.67 -13.43
CA ILE A 42 2.91 -3.61 -12.30
C ILE A 42 1.63 -4.44 -12.32
N GLY A 43 0.89 -4.42 -13.44
CA GLY A 43 -0.42 -5.07 -13.59
C GLY A 43 -0.46 -6.56 -13.25
N ALA A 44 0.66 -7.29 -13.38
CA ALA A 44 0.72 -8.73 -13.14
C ALA A 44 0.58 -9.11 -11.66
N TRP A 45 0.88 -8.21 -10.72
CA TRP A 45 0.79 -8.50 -9.28
C TRP A 45 -0.08 -7.53 -8.49
N VAL A 46 -0.21 -6.26 -8.90
CA VAL A 46 -0.93 -5.25 -8.10
C VAL A 46 -2.39 -5.63 -7.84
N GLY A 47 -3.06 -6.22 -8.83
CA GLY A 47 -4.43 -6.72 -8.68
C GLY A 47 -4.54 -7.86 -7.65
N GLY A 48 -3.52 -8.73 -7.59
CA GLY A 48 -3.43 -9.82 -6.61
C GLY A 48 -3.22 -9.29 -5.19
N GLU A 49 -2.36 -8.28 -5.01
CA GLU A 49 -2.17 -7.64 -3.71
C GLU A 49 -3.45 -6.92 -3.24
N ILE A 50 -4.13 -6.18 -4.12
CA ILE A 50 -5.42 -5.55 -3.81
C ILE A 50 -6.47 -6.60 -3.41
N ALA A 51 -6.50 -7.75 -4.09
CA ALA A 51 -7.40 -8.85 -3.75
C ALA A 51 -7.07 -9.44 -2.37
N LEU A 52 -5.79 -9.70 -2.08
CA LEU A 52 -5.33 -10.15 -0.77
C LEU A 52 -5.81 -9.21 0.36
N LEU A 53 -5.63 -7.90 0.19
CA LEU A 53 -6.05 -6.91 1.19
C LEU A 53 -7.56 -6.86 1.37
N ARG A 54 -8.32 -6.99 0.28
CA ARG A 54 -9.78 -7.08 0.32
C ARG A 54 -10.24 -8.31 1.12
N ASP A 55 -9.64 -9.46 0.84
CA ASP A 55 -9.96 -10.72 1.49
C ASP A 55 -9.57 -10.70 2.97
N ALA A 56 -8.44 -10.07 3.31
CA ALA A 56 -8.01 -9.87 4.69
C ALA A 56 -9.03 -9.05 5.49
N VAL A 57 -9.46 -7.91 4.97
CA VAL A 57 -10.47 -7.07 5.64
C VAL A 57 -11.80 -7.81 5.76
N ALA A 58 -12.22 -8.54 4.72
CA ALA A 58 -13.45 -9.33 4.75
C ALA A 58 -13.42 -10.47 5.78
N ALA A 59 -12.23 -10.97 6.12
CA ALA A 59 -12.00 -12.00 7.12
C ALA A 59 -11.69 -11.44 8.53
N ASP A 60 -11.90 -10.14 8.76
CA ASP A 60 -11.57 -9.45 10.02
C ASP A 60 -10.09 -9.56 10.43
N ILE A 61 -9.18 -9.72 9.46
CA ILE A 61 -7.73 -9.69 9.69
C ILE A 61 -7.25 -8.23 9.68
N PRO A 62 -6.59 -7.74 10.75
CA PRO A 62 -6.09 -6.37 10.80
C PRO A 62 -5.10 -6.04 9.68
N VAL A 63 -5.29 -4.87 9.04
CA VAL A 63 -4.39 -4.35 8.00
C VAL A 63 -3.90 -2.94 8.35
N LEU A 64 -2.58 -2.72 8.25
CA LEU A 64 -1.96 -1.40 8.34
C LEU A 64 -1.21 -1.08 7.05
N GLY A 65 -1.80 -0.28 6.17
CA GLY A 65 -1.18 0.13 4.92
C GLY A 65 -0.26 1.35 5.07
N ILE A 66 0.97 1.25 4.55
CA ILE A 66 1.96 2.33 4.60
C ILE A 66 2.31 2.79 3.18
N CYS A 67 2.14 4.08 2.88
CA CYS A 67 2.43 4.66 1.56
C CYS A 67 1.64 3.93 0.45
N PHE A 68 2.32 3.25 -0.48
CA PHE A 68 1.70 2.38 -1.49
C PHE A 68 0.73 1.36 -0.87
N GLY A 69 1.07 0.73 0.25
CA GLY A 69 0.16 -0.18 0.93
C GLY A 69 -1.13 0.48 1.44
N GLY A 70 -1.07 1.78 1.78
CA GLY A 70 -2.25 2.57 2.12
C GLY A 70 -3.11 2.87 0.89
N GLN A 71 -2.48 3.15 -0.26
CA GLN A 71 -3.14 3.30 -1.55
C GLN A 71 -3.84 2.01 -1.99
N ALA A 72 -3.14 0.87 -1.93
CA ALA A 72 -3.69 -0.45 -2.24
C ALA A 72 -4.86 -0.82 -1.32
N LEU A 73 -4.76 -0.53 -0.02
CA LEU A 73 -5.86 -0.73 0.92
C LEU A 73 -7.06 0.17 0.61
N ALA A 74 -6.83 1.45 0.27
CA ALA A 74 -7.90 2.35 -0.14
C ALA A 74 -8.64 1.80 -1.37
N THR A 75 -7.91 1.36 -2.40
CA THR A 75 -8.49 0.73 -3.61
C THR A 75 -9.24 -0.57 -3.28
N ALA A 76 -8.70 -1.42 -2.39
CA ALA A 76 -9.33 -2.67 -1.98
C ALA A 76 -10.72 -2.43 -1.35
N LEU A 77 -10.86 -1.33 -0.61
CA LEU A 77 -12.09 -0.89 0.07
C LEU A 77 -13.02 -0.04 -0.82
N GLY A 78 -12.73 0.07 -2.11
CA GLY A 78 -13.56 0.81 -3.08
C GLY A 78 -13.27 2.32 -3.14
N GLY A 79 -12.21 2.78 -2.51
CA GLY A 79 -11.67 4.13 -2.68
C GLY A 79 -10.89 4.30 -3.98
N GLY A 80 -10.45 5.53 -4.24
CA GLY A 80 -9.61 5.89 -5.38
C GLY A 80 -8.25 6.40 -4.94
N VAL A 81 -7.30 6.37 -5.87
CA VAL A 81 -5.98 6.97 -5.72
C VAL A 81 -5.80 7.95 -6.86
N GLU A 82 -5.32 9.14 -6.53
CA GLU A 82 -5.08 10.21 -7.49
C GLU A 82 -3.74 10.88 -7.19
N ARG A 83 -3.17 11.49 -8.21
CA ARG A 83 -1.93 12.26 -8.07
C ARG A 83 -2.19 13.49 -7.20
N ALA A 84 -1.35 13.71 -6.19
CA ALA A 84 -1.48 14.89 -5.36
C ALA A 84 -1.17 16.19 -6.16
N PRO A 85 -1.81 17.32 -5.82
CA PRO A 85 -1.50 18.60 -6.46
C PRO A 85 -0.05 19.07 -6.23
N ARG A 86 0.60 18.57 -5.17
CA ARG A 86 1.99 18.83 -4.81
C ARG A 86 2.57 17.59 -4.12
N PRO A 87 3.83 17.24 -4.39
CA PRO A 87 4.49 16.17 -3.66
C PRO A 87 4.76 16.57 -2.22
N GLU A 88 4.73 15.61 -1.31
CA GLU A 88 5.15 15.76 0.08
C GLU A 88 6.43 14.96 0.31
N ILE A 89 7.55 15.66 0.52
CA ILE A 89 8.88 15.06 0.65
C ILE A 89 9.56 15.64 1.90
N GLY A 90 9.79 14.79 2.89
CA GLY A 90 10.45 15.15 4.15
C GLY A 90 9.56 14.99 5.38
N TRP A 91 9.92 15.69 6.46
CA TRP A 91 9.22 15.63 7.73
C TRP A 91 8.07 16.64 7.76
N THR A 92 6.84 16.15 7.85
CA THR A 92 5.61 16.94 7.76
C THR A 92 4.72 16.68 8.99
N PRO A 93 4.09 17.71 9.59
CA PRO A 93 3.06 17.50 10.59
C PRO A 93 1.75 17.05 9.93
N VAL A 94 1.05 16.10 10.54
CA VAL A 94 -0.29 15.65 10.08
C VAL A 94 -1.32 15.93 11.15
N ARG A 95 -2.54 16.30 10.77
CA ARG A 95 -3.63 16.49 11.72
C ARG A 95 -4.59 15.33 11.58
N SER A 96 -4.61 14.47 12.60
CA SER A 96 -5.55 13.36 12.72
C SER A 96 -6.84 13.79 13.38
N ASP A 97 -7.95 13.15 13.04
CA ASP A 97 -9.22 13.25 13.77
C ASP A 97 -9.14 12.61 15.16
N ASP A 98 -8.21 11.67 15.35
CA ASP A 98 -7.81 11.12 16.65
C ASP A 98 -6.32 11.36 16.91
N PRO A 99 -5.95 12.47 17.57
CA PRO A 99 -4.57 12.80 17.91
C PRO A 99 -3.95 11.87 18.96
N ALA A 100 -4.76 11.10 19.71
CA ALA A 100 -4.25 10.14 20.69
C ALA A 100 -3.77 8.86 20.00
N LEU A 101 -4.40 8.49 18.87
CA LEU A 101 -3.99 7.38 18.03
C LEU A 101 -2.87 7.76 17.06
N VAL A 102 -3.02 8.89 16.35
CA VAL A 102 -2.03 9.40 15.39
C VAL A 102 -1.68 10.83 15.79
N SER A 103 -0.53 10.99 16.46
CA SER A 103 -0.05 12.30 16.93
C SER A 103 0.31 13.23 15.77
N GLU A 104 0.48 14.53 16.04
CA GLU A 104 0.78 15.52 15.00
C GLU A 104 2.10 15.26 14.26
N GLY A 105 3.01 14.46 14.85
CA GLY A 105 4.27 14.05 14.24
C GLY A 105 5.48 14.81 14.81
N PRO A 106 6.54 15.02 14.01
CA PRO A 106 6.56 14.96 12.54
C PRO A 106 6.53 13.55 11.96
N TRP A 107 5.91 13.39 10.80
CA TRP A 107 5.86 12.14 10.03
C TRP A 107 6.68 12.28 8.76
N PHE A 108 7.46 11.25 8.42
CA PHE A 108 8.21 11.25 7.18
C PHE A 108 7.30 10.89 6.01
N GLN A 109 7.33 11.71 4.97
CA GLN A 109 6.55 11.54 3.75
C GLN A 109 7.49 11.54 2.54
N TRP A 110 7.20 10.66 1.58
CA TRP A 110 7.84 10.66 0.27
C TRP A 110 6.85 10.11 -0.75
N HIS A 111 5.97 10.97 -1.26
CA HIS A 111 4.95 10.61 -2.24
C HIS A 111 4.56 11.82 -3.11
N PHE A 112 3.86 11.56 -4.22
CA PHE A 112 3.68 12.49 -5.36
C PHE A 112 2.23 12.75 -5.74
#